data_AF-A0AAU9V5S1-F1
#
_entry.id   AF-A0AAU9V5S1-F1
#
_cell.length_a   1.000
_cell.length_b   1.000
_cell.length_c   1.000
_cell.angle_alpha   90.00
_cell.angle_beta   90.00
_cell.angle_gamma   90.00
#
_symmetry.space_group_name_H-M   'P 1'
#
loop_
_entity.id
_entity.type
_entity.pdbx_description
1 polymer ?
#
loop_
_entity_poly.entity_id
_entity_poly.type
_entity_poly.pdbx_seq_one_letter_code
_entity_poly.pdbx_strand_id
1 'polypeptide(L)'
;MTDMPPHLALNDDEDNSGELDSDSSDYEDDLPLSFDKPRHLEPIKGAEREEHSWRVKEKYKTHCVALVLCLNVGVDPPDVVKTQPCARLECWLDPNSMSPSKAIESIGHALQTQYERWQPRARYKQSLDPTSDEVLLF
;
A
#
# COMPACT_ATOMS: atom_id res chain seq x y z
N MET A 1 -21.75 2.83 -10.06
CA MET A 1 -22.98 3.61 -9.86
C MET A 1 -22.91 4.23 -8.48
N THR A 2 -22.71 5.53 -8.42
CA THR A 2 -22.71 6.33 -7.18
C THR A 2 -24.17 6.62 -6.83
N ASP A 3 -24.69 6.01 -5.78
CA ASP A 3 -26.04 6.30 -5.31
C ASP A 3 -26.06 7.66 -4.58
N MET A 4 -26.96 8.51 -5.05
CA MET A 4 -27.25 9.87 -4.58
C MET A 4 -28.12 9.78 -3.30
N PRO A 5 -27.88 10.59 -2.26
CA PRO A 5 -28.70 10.54 -1.05
C PRO A 5 -30.11 11.10 -1.32
N PRO A 6 -31.17 10.53 -0.70
CA PRO A 6 -32.53 10.90 -0.98
C PRO A 6 -32.84 12.30 -0.45
N HIS A 7 -33.42 13.09 -1.34
CA HIS A 7 -33.94 14.42 -1.14
C HIS A 7 -34.89 14.49 0.06
N LEU A 8 -34.74 15.57 0.83
CA LEU A 8 -35.69 16.20 1.76
C LEU A 8 -37.15 15.74 1.56
N ALA A 9 -37.68 15.01 2.53
CA ALA A 9 -39.11 14.93 2.76
C ALA A 9 -39.47 16.03 3.78
N LEU A 10 -39.95 17.15 3.26
CA LEU A 10 -40.69 18.12 4.06
C LEU A 10 -42.02 17.44 4.42
N ASN A 11 -42.23 17.18 5.71
CA ASN A 11 -43.56 16.88 6.22
C ASN A 11 -44.16 18.23 6.65
N ASP A 12 -45.20 18.62 5.92
CA ASP A 12 -46.11 19.70 6.26
C ASP A 12 -46.96 19.26 7.47
N ASP A 13 -46.89 20.03 8.56
CA ASP A 13 -47.95 20.06 9.57
C ASP A 13 -48.12 21.53 10.01
N GLU A 14 -49.25 22.11 9.65
CA GLU A 14 -49.64 23.49 9.93
C GLU A 14 -50.04 23.70 11.40
N ASP A 15 -49.87 24.96 11.80
CA ASP A 15 -50.73 25.74 12.70
C ASP A 15 -50.40 25.79 14.21
N ASN A 16 -49.75 26.88 14.63
CA ASN A 16 -50.22 27.64 15.79
C ASN A 16 -49.87 29.12 15.60
N SER A 17 -50.88 29.88 15.22
CA SER A 17 -50.90 31.33 15.16
C SER A 17 -50.66 31.97 16.54
N GLY A 18 -49.63 32.81 16.62
CA GLY A 18 -49.44 33.80 17.67
C GLY A 18 -48.99 35.09 17.03
N GLU A 19 -49.90 36.07 16.95
CA GLU A 19 -49.61 37.45 16.54
C GLU A 19 -48.51 38.03 17.45
N LEU A 20 -47.45 38.57 16.85
CA LEU A 20 -46.49 39.42 17.54
C LEU A 20 -46.44 40.76 16.82
N ASP A 21 -46.97 41.76 17.52
CA ASP A 21 -47.03 43.15 17.10
C ASP A 21 -45.64 43.73 16.82
N SER A 22 -45.60 44.52 15.75
CA SER A 22 -44.48 45.36 15.33
C SER A 22 -44.28 46.53 16.30
N ASP A 23 -43.21 46.51 17.09
CA ASP A 23 -42.30 47.65 17.32
C ASP A 23 -41.07 47.20 18.13
N SER A 24 -39.89 47.75 17.83
CA SER A 24 -38.60 47.56 18.55
C SER A 24 -37.68 46.38 18.16
N SER A 25 -36.89 46.60 17.10
CA SER A 25 -35.41 46.67 17.13
C SER A 25 -34.72 45.92 16.00
N ASP A 26 -34.40 46.63 14.92
CA ASP A 26 -33.44 46.25 13.86
C ASP A 26 -31.99 46.02 14.39
N TYR A 27 -31.82 45.92 15.71
CA TYR A 27 -30.55 45.69 16.41
C TYR A 27 -30.59 44.42 17.28
N GLU A 28 -31.72 43.72 17.40
CA GLU A 28 -31.81 42.46 18.19
C GLU A 28 -31.34 41.22 17.41
N ASP A 29 -31.58 41.17 16.09
CA ASP A 29 -31.22 40.01 15.25
C ASP A 29 -29.70 39.79 15.13
N ASP A 30 -28.89 40.84 15.32
CA ASP A 30 -27.42 40.77 15.30
C ASP A 30 -26.78 40.61 16.70
N LEU A 31 -27.59 40.35 17.73
CA LEU A 31 -27.05 40.14 19.08
C LEU A 31 -26.46 38.73 19.21
N PRO A 32 -25.24 38.59 19.78
CA PRO A 32 -24.61 37.30 19.94
C PRO A 32 -25.41 36.46 20.95
N LEU A 33 -25.98 35.35 20.46
CA LEU A 33 -26.71 34.41 21.30
C LEU A 33 -25.77 33.69 22.25
N SER A 34 -26.03 33.83 23.56
CA SER A 34 -25.30 33.09 24.58
C SER A 34 -25.88 31.69 24.73
N PHE A 35 -25.00 30.70 24.89
CA PHE A 35 -25.36 29.30 25.12
C PHE A 35 -26.10 28.59 23.96
N ASP A 36 -25.85 28.98 22.71
CA ASP A 36 -26.47 28.42 21.50
C ASP A 36 -25.71 27.24 20.85
N LYS A 37 -24.51 26.93 21.35
CA LYS A 37 -23.65 25.91 20.75
C LYS A 37 -24.23 24.50 20.98
N PRO A 38 -23.94 23.50 20.12
CA PRO A 38 -24.48 22.14 20.25
C PRO A 38 -24.27 21.51 21.64
N ARG A 39 -23.16 21.81 22.31
CA ARG A 39 -22.87 21.40 23.70
C ARG A 39 -23.83 21.94 24.76
N HIS A 40 -24.66 22.92 24.43
CA HIS A 40 -25.62 23.60 25.31
C HIS A 40 -27.06 23.21 24.98
N LEU A 41 -27.34 22.90 23.71
CA LEU A 41 -28.66 22.51 23.22
C LEU A 41 -28.88 20.99 23.26
N GLU A 42 -27.83 20.20 23.04
CA GLU A 42 -27.91 18.74 22.98
C GLU A 42 -27.44 18.10 24.29
N PRO A 43 -28.11 17.03 24.77
CA PRO A 43 -27.60 16.21 25.85
C PRO A 43 -26.22 15.64 25.47
N ILE A 44 -25.20 15.91 26.29
CA ILE A 44 -23.84 15.41 26.06
C ILE A 44 -23.85 13.88 26.21
N LYS A 45 -23.93 13.19 25.08
CA LYS A 45 -23.84 11.72 24.97
C LYS A 45 -22.47 11.33 24.45
N GLY A 46 -21.95 10.19 24.92
CA GLY A 46 -20.76 9.61 24.32
C GLY A 46 -21.05 9.14 22.89
N ALA A 47 -20.09 9.33 21.98
CA ALA A 47 -20.20 8.79 20.63
C ALA A 47 -20.33 7.26 20.68
N GLU A 48 -21.17 6.71 19.80
CA GLU A 48 -21.30 5.26 19.66
C GLU A 48 -20.00 4.66 19.15
N ARG A 49 -19.66 3.47 19.65
CA ARG A 49 -18.42 2.80 19.28
C ARG A 49 -18.62 2.03 17.98
N GLU A 50 -18.07 2.54 16.90
CA GLU A 50 -17.98 1.80 15.64
C GLU A 50 -16.87 0.73 15.72
N GLU A 51 -17.21 -0.52 15.40
CA GLU A 51 -16.23 -1.60 15.32
C GLU A 51 -15.48 -1.55 13.98
N HIS A 52 -14.22 -1.14 14.02
CA HIS A 52 -13.37 -1.09 12.82
C HIS A 52 -12.53 -2.37 12.66
N SER A 53 -12.61 -3.00 11.49
CA SER A 53 -11.83 -4.20 11.15
C SER A 53 -10.48 -3.88 10.48
N TRP A 54 -9.73 -2.91 11.01
CA TRP A 54 -8.41 -2.52 10.48
C TRP A 54 -7.31 -3.55 10.81
N ARG A 55 -7.58 -4.50 11.70
CA ARG A 55 -6.63 -5.53 12.09
C ARG A 55 -6.55 -6.61 11.02
N VAL A 56 -5.34 -6.83 10.51
CA VAL A 56 -5.03 -7.94 9.61
C VAL A 56 -5.31 -9.27 10.33
N LYS A 57 -6.24 -10.06 9.80
CA LYS A 57 -6.68 -11.35 10.39
C LYS A 57 -5.62 -12.45 10.22
N GLU A 58 -4.97 -12.50 9.05
CA GLU A 58 -3.98 -13.52 8.71
C GLU A 58 -2.63 -12.87 8.43
N LYS A 59 -1.58 -13.34 9.12
CA LYS A 59 -0.21 -12.89 8.88
C LYS A 59 0.48 -13.89 7.97
N TYR A 60 0.73 -13.49 6.73
CA TYR A 60 1.53 -14.29 5.81
C TYR A 60 3.02 -14.15 6.12
N LYS A 61 3.75 -15.25 5.95
CA LYS A 61 5.20 -15.27 6.10
C LYS A 61 5.82 -16.12 5.01
N THR A 62 6.79 -15.54 4.31
CA THR A 62 7.63 -16.27 3.35
C THR A 62 8.61 -17.16 4.10
N HIS A 63 8.48 -18.47 3.92
CA HIS A 63 9.34 -19.46 4.56
C HIS A 63 10.47 -19.97 3.65
N CYS A 64 10.27 -19.95 2.34
CA CYS A 64 11.20 -20.47 1.35
C CYS A 64 11.37 -19.47 0.21
N VAL A 65 12.59 -19.35 -0.31
CA VAL A 65 12.93 -18.52 -1.46
C VAL A 65 13.79 -19.35 -2.41
N ALA A 66 13.37 -19.44 -3.67
CA ALA A 66 14.13 -20.06 -4.75
C ALA A 66 14.77 -18.96 -5.59
N LEU A 67 16.09 -18.98 -5.72
CA LEU A 67 16.86 -18.05 -6.55
C LEU A 67 17.34 -18.80 -7.78
N VAL A 68 16.70 -18.55 -8.92
CA VAL A 68 17.08 -19.14 -10.21
C VAL A 68 17.74 -18.06 -11.06
N LEU A 69 19.01 -18.28 -11.41
CA LEU A 69 19.79 -17.36 -12.24
C LEU A 69 20.10 -18.05 -13.56
N CYS A 70 19.70 -17.45 -14.68
CA CYS A 70 19.96 -17.94 -16.03
C CYS A 70 20.77 -16.88 -16.80
N LEU A 71 22.03 -16.71 -16.41
CA LEU A 71 22.87 -15.64 -16.92
C LEU A 71 23.77 -16.10 -18.07
N ASN A 72 24.16 -17.38 -18.10
CA ASN A 72 25.10 -17.96 -19.07
C ASN A 72 26.27 -17.00 -19.38
N VAL A 73 27.00 -16.63 -18.33
CA VAL A 73 27.96 -15.51 -18.34
C VAL A 73 28.93 -15.60 -19.53
N GLY A 74 28.98 -14.53 -20.34
CA GLY A 74 29.85 -14.43 -21.51
C GLY A 74 29.19 -14.85 -22.83
N VAL A 75 27.96 -15.35 -22.79
CA VAL A 75 27.17 -15.68 -23.98
C VAL A 75 25.92 -14.81 -23.99
N ASP A 76 25.84 -13.94 -24.98
CA ASP A 76 24.67 -13.09 -25.14
C ASP A 76 23.57 -13.83 -25.91
N PRO A 77 22.30 -13.73 -25.49
CA PRO A 77 21.20 -14.33 -26.22
C PRO A 77 21.10 -13.67 -27.61
N PRO A 78 20.72 -14.44 -28.65
CA PRO A 78 20.73 -13.98 -30.04
C PRO A 78 19.74 -12.84 -30.30
N ASP A 79 18.77 -12.63 -29.41
CA ASP A 79 17.71 -11.64 -29.56
C ASP A 79 18.14 -10.22 -29.13
N VAL A 80 19.31 -10.07 -28.49
CA VAL A 80 19.73 -8.80 -27.88
C VAL A 80 20.95 -8.24 -28.58
N VAL A 81 20.77 -7.10 -29.26
CA VAL A 81 21.88 -6.27 -29.75
C VAL A 81 22.28 -5.30 -28.64
N LYS A 82 23.47 -5.50 -28.04
CA LYS A 82 23.98 -4.61 -26.99
C LYS A 82 24.54 -3.30 -27.56
N THR A 83 24.19 -2.19 -26.92
CA THR A 83 24.78 -0.88 -27.18
C THR A 83 26.21 -0.79 -26.62
N GLN A 84 27.03 0.14 -27.14
CA GLN A 84 28.34 0.45 -26.56
C GLN A 84 28.32 1.90 -26.01
N PRO A 85 28.44 2.10 -24.67
CA PRO A 85 28.61 1.12 -23.61
C PRO A 85 27.30 0.41 -23.19
N CYS A 86 27.41 -0.84 -22.71
CA CYS A 86 26.28 -1.60 -22.15
C CYS A 86 26.29 -1.59 -20.61
N ALA A 87 25.10 -1.71 -20.00
CA ALA A 87 24.99 -2.03 -18.57
C ALA A 87 25.48 -3.48 -18.35
N ARG A 88 26.38 -3.67 -17.39
CA ARG A 88 27.08 -4.96 -17.18
C ARG A 88 27.06 -5.47 -15.76
N LEU A 89 26.75 -4.62 -14.77
CA LEU A 89 26.80 -5.01 -13.37
C LEU A 89 25.60 -5.89 -13.02
N GLU A 90 25.86 -7.07 -12.51
CA GLU A 90 24.87 -8.02 -12.01
C GLU A 90 25.03 -8.16 -10.50
N CYS A 91 23.97 -7.86 -9.74
CA CYS A 91 24.02 -7.87 -8.27
C CYS A 91 25.19 -7.06 -7.68
N TRP A 92 25.52 -5.91 -8.30
CA TRP A 92 26.65 -5.04 -7.95
C TRP A 92 28.05 -5.60 -8.23
N LEU A 93 28.15 -6.67 -9.04
CA LEU A 93 29.40 -7.29 -9.45
C LEU A 93 29.56 -7.21 -10.98
N ASP A 94 30.79 -7.01 -11.47
CA ASP A 94 31.08 -7.14 -12.90
C ASP A 94 31.33 -8.62 -13.23
N PRO A 95 30.49 -9.27 -14.05
CA PRO A 95 30.67 -10.67 -14.42
C PRO A 95 31.95 -10.92 -15.23
N ASN A 96 32.57 -9.88 -15.81
CA ASN A 96 33.77 -10.01 -16.64
C ASN A 96 35.08 -9.85 -15.85
N SER A 97 35.01 -9.42 -14.59
CA SER A 97 36.21 -9.27 -13.75
C SER A 97 36.73 -10.61 -13.21
N MET A 98 36.01 -11.71 -13.45
CA MET A 98 36.37 -13.06 -13.00
C MET A 98 35.93 -14.12 -14.02
N SER A 99 36.31 -15.38 -13.79
CA SER A 99 35.87 -16.47 -14.67
C SER A 99 34.34 -16.64 -14.61
N PRO A 100 33.67 -17.00 -15.72
CA PRO A 100 32.21 -17.16 -15.77
C PRO A 100 31.62 -18.01 -14.65
N SER A 101 32.25 -19.16 -14.34
CA SER A 101 31.81 -20.05 -13.25
C SER A 101 31.87 -19.37 -11.87
N LYS A 102 32.91 -18.58 -11.61
CA LYS A 102 33.06 -17.87 -10.34
C LYS A 102 32.15 -16.64 -10.28
N ALA A 103 31.93 -16.00 -11.43
CA ALA A 103 31.03 -14.86 -11.56
C ALA A 103 29.62 -15.25 -11.12
N ILE A 104 29.06 -16.32 -11.70
CA ILE A 104 27.68 -16.72 -11.41
C ILE A 104 27.50 -17.16 -9.95
N GLU A 105 28.48 -17.86 -9.35
CA GLU A 105 28.48 -18.21 -7.93
C GLU A 105 28.51 -16.96 -7.03
N SER A 106 29.37 -15.99 -7.35
CA SER A 106 29.51 -14.76 -6.58
C SER A 106 28.25 -13.89 -6.68
N ILE A 107 27.65 -13.81 -7.87
CA ILE A 107 26.38 -13.11 -8.13
C ILE A 107 25.24 -13.79 -7.37
N GLY A 108 25.15 -15.13 -7.41
CA GLY A 108 24.15 -15.90 -6.67
C GLY A 108 24.24 -15.66 -5.15
N HIS A 109 25.45 -15.71 -4.58
CA HIS A 109 25.68 -15.39 -3.18
C HIS A 109 25.32 -13.94 -2.83
N ALA A 110 25.75 -12.97 -3.64
CA ALA A 110 25.41 -11.56 -3.44
C ALA A 110 23.89 -11.32 -3.49
N LEU A 111 23.18 -12.01 -4.39
CA LEU A 111 21.72 -11.94 -4.48
C LEU A 111 21.05 -12.52 -3.24
N GLN A 112 21.53 -13.68 -2.76
CA GLN A 112 21.03 -14.28 -1.52
C GLN A 112 21.20 -13.32 -0.34
N THR A 113 22.40 -12.76 -0.12
CA THR A 113 22.66 -11.83 0.98
C THR A 113 21.77 -10.58 0.89
N GLN A 114 21.48 -10.09 -0.33
CA GLN A 114 20.56 -8.97 -0.53
C GLN A 114 19.13 -9.30 -0.07
N TYR A 115 18.62 -10.51 -0.36
CA TYR A 115 17.30 -10.93 0.11
C TYR A 115 17.27 -11.29 1.60
N GLU A 116 18.34 -11.86 2.13
CA GLU A 116 18.48 -12.16 3.57
C GLU A 116 18.33 -10.90 4.43
N ARG A 117 18.72 -9.73 3.92
CA ARG A 117 18.50 -8.44 4.59
C ARG A 117 17.02 -8.17 4.85
N TRP A 118 16.13 -8.58 3.95
CA TRP A 118 14.67 -8.39 4.07
C TRP A 118 14.01 -9.52 4.85
N GLN A 119 14.42 -10.77 4.61
CA GLN A 119 13.87 -11.96 5.29
C GLN A 119 14.99 -12.93 5.70
N PRO A 120 15.63 -12.74 6.87
CA PRO A 120 16.76 -13.57 7.28
C PRO A 120 16.35 -14.98 7.74
N ARG A 121 15.06 -15.22 8.00
CA ARG A 121 14.56 -16.50 8.53
C ARG A 121 14.00 -17.44 7.45
N ALA A 122 14.01 -17.02 6.18
CA ALA A 122 13.59 -17.88 5.08
C ALA A 122 14.70 -18.87 4.70
N ARG A 123 14.32 -19.99 4.11
CA ARG A 123 15.26 -20.97 3.53
C ARG A 123 15.53 -20.56 2.09
N TYR A 124 16.78 -20.24 1.79
CA TYR A 124 17.21 -19.87 0.44
C TYR A 124 17.78 -21.10 -0.26
N LYS A 125 17.32 -21.36 -1.48
CA LYS A 125 17.88 -22.39 -2.37
C LYS A 125 18.27 -21.71 -3.67
N GLN A 126 19.54 -21.81 -4.06
CA GLN A 126 20.08 -21.22 -5.28
C GLN A 126 20.17 -22.28 -6.39
N SER A 127 19.87 -21.88 -7.62
CA SER A 127 20.10 -22.63 -8.84
C SER A 127 20.74 -21.71 -9.87
N LEU A 128 21.96 -22.07 -10.28
CA LEU A 128 22.81 -21.29 -11.18
C LEU A 128 22.84 -22.00 -12.53
N ASP A 129 22.31 -21.35 -13.56
CA ASP A 129 22.09 -21.88 -14.90
C ASP A 129 21.43 -23.29 -14.90
N PRO A 130 20.27 -23.47 -14.23
CA PRO A 130 19.65 -24.79 -14.13
C PRO A 130 19.05 -25.24 -15.45
N THR A 131 18.98 -26.56 -15.63
CA THR A 131 18.15 -27.18 -16.66
C THR A 131 16.66 -27.15 -16.27
N SER A 132 15.77 -27.38 -17.24
CA SER A 132 14.31 -27.43 -16.99
C SER A 132 13.93 -28.45 -15.93
N ASP A 133 14.64 -29.58 -15.88
CA ASP A 133 14.37 -30.65 -14.91
C ASP A 133 14.79 -30.24 -13.49
N GLU A 134 15.88 -29.50 -13.37
CA GLU A 134 16.36 -29.00 -12.08
C GLU A 134 15.40 -27.98 -11.46
N VAL A 135 14.77 -27.14 -12.28
CA VAL A 135 13.75 -26.18 -11.81
C VAL A 135 12.49 -26.89 -11.32
N LEU A 136 12.13 -28.03 -11.92
CA LEU A 136 10.98 -28.84 -11.47
C LEU A 136 11.21 -29.48 -10.09
N LEU A 137 12.47 -29.57 -9.63
CA LEU A 137 12.85 -30.13 -8.33
C LEU A 137 12.91 -29.06 -7.21
N PHE A 138 12.43 -27.84 -7.45
CA PHE A 138 12.37 -26.75 -6.46
C PHE A 138 11.08 -26.71 -5.66
#